data_AF-A0A412D2D4-F1
#
_entry.id   AF-A0A412D2D4-F1
#
_cell.length_a   1.000
_cell.length_b   1.000
_cell.length_c   1.000
_cell.angle_alpha   90.00
_cell.angle_beta   90.00
_cell.angle_gamma   90.00
#
_symmetry.space_group_name_H-M   'P 1'
#
loop_
_entity.id
_entity.type
_entity.pdbx_description
1 polymer ?
#
loop_
_entity_poly.entity_id
_entity_poly.type
_entity_poly.pdbx_seq_one_letter_code
_entity_poly.pdbx_strand_id
1 'polypeptide(L)'
;MKKQLTVILLSALILSGCASGRMGNPGAIMAGASIGGSLGSSIGGLIGDNNHGWRGGYRGSAIGNIVGTIAGAAIGNALTAPRQEQIEEDAYIPEVREVRVQKYKKQPVQQPISQLKLRKIRFIDDNRSHVIDAGENSKIIFEIMNEGRNPVYNVVPVVETVGKVKHLGISPSVMVEEILPGEGIRYTASIHAGEKLKDGEVTFRVAVADENGVICDSQEFTLPTQRGN
;
A
#
# COMPACT_ATOMS: atom_id res chain seq x y z
N MET A 1 41.54 -19.03 -20.50
CA MET A 1 40.23 -19.42 -19.91
C MET A 1 39.56 -18.28 -19.12
N LYS A 2 39.92 -17.98 -17.86
CA LYS A 2 39.17 -17.00 -17.00
C LYS A 2 38.72 -15.69 -17.69
N LYS A 3 39.62 -14.99 -18.41
CA LYS A 3 39.30 -13.73 -19.12
C LYS A 3 38.24 -13.84 -20.23
N GLN A 4 38.03 -15.02 -20.82
CA GLN A 4 37.00 -15.21 -21.86
C GLN A 4 35.63 -15.55 -21.28
N LEU A 5 35.58 -16.27 -20.15
CA LEU A 5 34.33 -16.46 -19.40
C LEU A 5 33.71 -15.12 -18.97
N THR A 6 34.53 -14.16 -18.50
CA THR A 6 34.06 -12.81 -18.17
C THR A 6 33.54 -12.02 -19.37
N VAL A 7 34.11 -12.20 -20.57
CA VAL A 7 33.62 -11.53 -21.79
C VAL A 7 32.29 -12.14 -22.24
N ILE A 8 32.17 -13.47 -22.23
CA ILE A 8 30.92 -14.17 -22.56
C ILE A 8 29.80 -13.76 -21.58
N LEU A 9 30.10 -13.71 -20.29
CA LEU A 9 29.15 -13.29 -19.25
C LEU A 9 28.71 -11.82 -19.40
N LEU A 10 29.61 -10.92 -19.80
CA LEU A 10 29.25 -9.53 -20.13
C LEU A 10 28.38 -9.44 -21.39
N SER A 11 28.70 -10.19 -22.45
CA SER A 11 27.90 -10.18 -23.69
C SER A 11 26.49 -10.73 -23.50
N ALA A 12 26.31 -11.73 -22.62
CA ALA A 12 25.00 -12.27 -22.26
C ALA A 12 24.11 -11.21 -21.59
N LEU A 13 24.70 -10.26 -20.86
CA LEU A 13 23.98 -9.18 -20.17
C LEU A 13 23.46 -8.07 -21.10
N ILE A 14 23.94 -8.03 -22.35
CA ILE A 14 23.61 -6.99 -23.34
C ILE A 14 22.52 -7.47 -24.33
N LEU A 15 22.27 -8.77 -24.42
CA LEU A 15 21.42 -9.39 -25.44
C LEU A 15 19.97 -9.67 -25.01
N SER A 16 19.60 -9.44 -23.74
CA SER A 16 18.20 -9.52 -23.28
C SER A 16 17.39 -8.26 -23.62
N GLY A 17 17.33 -7.91 -24.91
CA GLY A 17 16.86 -6.61 -25.42
C GLY A 17 15.78 -6.68 -26.49
N CYS A 18 14.79 -7.58 -26.37
CA CYS A 18 13.66 -7.67 -27.30
C CYS A 18 12.32 -7.88 -26.57
N ALA A 19 11.59 -6.78 -26.35
CA ALA A 19 10.16 -6.80 -26.02
C ALA A 19 9.49 -5.58 -26.69
N SER A 20 8.81 -5.81 -27.82
CA SER A 20 8.24 -4.73 -28.63
C SER A 20 7.01 -4.11 -27.99
N GLY A 21 7.09 -2.82 -27.66
CA GLY A 21 5.97 -1.99 -27.23
C GLY A 21 6.26 -0.52 -27.53
N ARG A 22 5.21 0.29 -27.75
CA ARG A 22 5.33 1.73 -28.02
C ARG A 22 5.62 2.53 -26.74
N MET A 23 6.77 2.26 -26.12
CA MET A 23 7.33 3.10 -25.05
C MET A 23 7.93 4.36 -25.68
N GLY A 24 7.58 5.55 -25.20
CA GLY A 24 8.25 6.79 -25.61
C GLY A 24 9.70 6.87 -25.11
N ASN A 25 10.41 7.95 -25.41
CA ASN A 25 11.84 8.07 -25.10
C ASN A 25 12.07 7.96 -23.58
N PRO A 26 12.75 6.90 -23.08
CA PRO A 26 12.90 6.68 -21.63
C PRO A 26 13.58 7.85 -20.90
N GLY A 27 14.49 8.56 -21.58
CA GLY A 27 15.13 9.75 -21.02
C GLY A 27 14.17 10.92 -20.86
N ALA A 28 13.20 11.09 -21.76
CA ALA A 28 12.17 12.12 -21.65
C ALA A 28 11.07 11.77 -20.65
N ILE A 29 10.71 10.49 -20.54
CA ILE A 29 9.84 9.98 -19.47
C ILE A 29 10.50 10.25 -18.11
N MET A 30 11.78 9.92 -17.95
CA MET A 30 12.54 10.16 -16.70
C MET A 30 12.76 11.64 -16.38
N ALA A 31 13.04 12.48 -17.40
CA ALA A 31 13.17 13.94 -17.21
C ALA A 31 11.84 14.60 -16.86
N GLY A 32 10.75 14.17 -17.52
CA GLY A 32 9.39 14.59 -17.17
C GLY A 32 9.03 14.18 -15.75
N ALA A 33 9.35 12.95 -15.36
CA ALA A 33 9.13 12.42 -14.01
C ALA A 33 9.83 13.25 -12.93
N SER A 34 11.13 13.58 -13.09
CA SER A 34 11.90 14.31 -12.08
C SER A 34 11.48 15.79 -11.96
N ILE A 35 11.21 16.46 -13.09
CA ILE A 35 10.68 17.83 -13.11
C ILE A 35 9.29 17.87 -12.50
N GLY A 36 8.41 16.95 -12.92
CA GLY A 36 7.04 16.85 -12.43
C GLY A 36 6.97 16.56 -10.93
N GLY A 37 7.77 15.61 -10.44
CA GLY A 37 7.85 15.31 -9.00
C GLY A 37 8.34 16.49 -8.17
N SER A 38 9.38 17.19 -8.63
CA SER A 38 9.91 18.38 -7.95
C SER A 38 8.87 19.50 -7.86
N LEU A 39 8.23 19.85 -8.99
CA LEU A 39 7.20 20.90 -9.05
C LEU A 39 5.96 20.50 -8.24
N GLY A 40 5.49 19.27 -8.42
CA GLY A 40 4.33 18.72 -7.72
C GLY A 40 4.55 18.69 -6.21
N SER A 41 5.77 18.36 -5.75
CA SER A 41 6.11 18.40 -4.34
C SER A 41 6.08 19.81 -3.75
N SER A 42 6.56 20.83 -4.49
CA SER A 42 6.47 22.22 -4.06
C SER A 42 5.01 22.71 -4.01
N ILE A 43 4.22 22.45 -5.06
CA ILE A 43 2.81 22.87 -5.15
C ILE A 43 1.97 22.15 -4.09
N GLY A 44 2.14 20.83 -3.96
CA GLY A 44 1.45 20.01 -2.98
C GLY A 44 1.79 20.42 -1.54
N GLY A 45 3.05 20.77 -1.26
CA GLY A 45 3.46 21.30 0.04
C GLY A 45 2.70 22.58 0.41
N LEU A 46 2.71 23.57 -0.47
CA LEU A 46 2.01 24.85 -0.28
C LEU A 46 0.49 24.69 -0.11
N ILE A 47 -0.12 23.74 -0.82
CA ILE A 47 -1.55 23.39 -0.65
C ILE A 47 -1.79 22.68 0.70
N GLY A 48 -0.86 21.82 1.13
CA GLY A 48 -0.95 21.07 2.38
C GLY A 48 -0.80 21.91 3.64
N ASP A 49 0.00 22.98 3.60
CA ASP A 49 0.28 23.84 4.77
C ASP A 49 -0.94 24.63 5.28
N ASN A 50 -1.99 24.79 4.46
CA ASN A 50 -3.24 25.45 4.87
C ASN A 50 -3.96 24.71 6.02
N ASN A 51 -3.66 23.42 6.23
CA ASN A 51 -4.12 22.61 7.36
C ASN A 51 -3.20 22.72 8.60
N HIS A 52 -2.96 23.96 9.05
CA HIS A 52 -2.43 24.36 10.38
C HIS A 52 -1.45 23.37 11.04
N GLY A 53 -0.22 23.31 10.51
CA GLY A 53 0.94 22.74 11.21
C GLY A 53 1.89 21.95 10.33
N TRP A 54 3.09 21.66 10.85
CA TRP A 54 4.21 20.98 10.16
C TRP A 54 3.88 19.65 9.45
N ARG A 55 2.75 19.00 9.80
CA ARG A 55 2.28 17.77 9.15
C ARG A 55 1.49 18.01 7.86
N GLY A 56 1.01 19.24 7.62
CA GLY A 56 0.29 19.65 6.42
C GLY A 56 1.19 19.65 5.20
N GLY A 57 2.16 20.58 5.14
CA GLY A 57 3.09 20.69 4.02
C GLY A 57 3.89 19.43 3.74
N TYR A 58 4.33 18.69 4.77
CA TYR A 58 5.10 17.44 4.54
C TYR A 58 4.25 16.34 3.87
N ARG A 59 2.96 16.22 4.23
CA ARG A 59 2.03 15.30 3.55
C ARG A 59 1.68 15.77 2.15
N GLY A 60 1.39 17.06 1.99
CA GLY A 60 1.12 17.67 0.69
C GLY A 60 2.31 17.53 -0.26
N SER A 61 3.53 17.72 0.23
CA SER A 61 4.79 17.55 -0.50
C SER A 61 5.02 16.10 -0.96
N ALA A 62 4.70 15.11 -0.11
CA ALA A 62 4.79 13.70 -0.49
C ALA A 62 3.74 13.31 -1.56
N ILE A 63 2.47 13.66 -1.36
CA ILE A 63 1.39 13.39 -2.31
C ILE A 63 1.66 14.10 -3.65
N GLY A 64 2.04 15.38 -3.58
CA GLY A 64 2.37 16.20 -4.72
C GLY A 64 3.57 15.68 -5.51
N ASN A 65 4.58 15.11 -4.84
CA ASN A 65 5.71 14.46 -5.52
C ASN A 65 5.23 13.27 -6.36
N ILE A 66 4.41 12.38 -5.80
CA ILE A 66 3.91 11.19 -6.50
C ILE A 66 3.03 11.58 -7.69
N VAL A 67 2.02 12.43 -7.47
CA VAL A 67 1.11 12.91 -8.52
C VAL A 67 1.86 13.67 -9.61
N GLY A 68 2.78 14.56 -9.21
CA GLY A 68 3.63 15.32 -10.12
C GLY A 68 4.56 14.43 -10.93
N THR A 69 5.16 13.40 -10.32
CA THR A 69 6.04 12.43 -11.00
C THR A 69 5.27 11.69 -12.09
N ILE A 70 4.06 11.20 -11.78
CA ILE A 70 3.22 10.47 -12.75
C ILE A 70 2.76 11.39 -13.89
N ALA A 71 2.26 12.59 -13.58
CA ALA A 71 1.84 13.56 -14.58
C ALA A 71 2.99 14.03 -15.47
N GLY A 72 4.15 14.31 -14.88
CA GLY A 72 5.37 14.69 -15.58
C GLY A 72 5.91 13.57 -16.47
N ALA A 73 5.91 12.32 -15.99
CA ALA A 73 6.28 11.15 -16.79
C ALA A 73 5.37 10.97 -18.02
N ALA A 74 4.05 11.16 -17.84
CA ALA A 74 3.08 11.09 -18.92
C ALA A 74 3.27 12.23 -19.96
N ILE A 75 3.57 13.44 -19.51
CA ILE A 75 3.88 14.58 -20.39
C ILE A 75 5.21 14.34 -21.14
N GLY A 76 6.25 13.85 -20.46
CA GLY A 76 7.53 13.49 -21.08
C GLY A 76 7.42 12.37 -22.11
N ASN A 77 6.53 11.39 -21.86
CA ASN A 77 6.13 10.37 -22.82
C ASN A 77 5.42 11.01 -24.03
N ALA A 78 4.40 11.85 -23.80
CA ALA A 78 3.62 12.49 -24.86
C ALA A 78 4.46 13.43 -25.76
N LEU A 79 5.42 14.16 -25.19
CA LEU A 79 6.35 15.02 -25.91
C LEU A 79 7.39 14.27 -26.76
N THR A 80 7.52 12.95 -26.58
CA THR A 80 8.44 12.10 -27.36
C THR A 80 7.80 10.88 -28.02
N ALA A 81 6.48 10.75 -27.91
CA ALA A 81 5.71 9.81 -28.71
C ALA A 81 5.69 10.29 -30.18
N PRO A 82 5.94 9.43 -31.17
CA PRO A 82 5.87 9.81 -32.57
C PRO A 82 4.44 10.20 -32.94
N ARG A 83 4.25 11.46 -33.33
CA ARG A 83 2.98 12.05 -33.75
C ARG A 83 2.48 11.36 -35.03
N GLN A 84 1.50 10.48 -34.90
CA GLN A 84 0.77 9.92 -36.04
C GLN A 84 -0.41 10.83 -36.38
N GLU A 85 -0.29 11.55 -37.50
CA GLU A 85 -1.42 12.18 -38.17
C GLU A 85 -1.91 11.26 -39.30
N GLN A 86 -3.25 11.19 -39.46
CA GLN A 86 -4.06 10.96 -40.68
C GLN A 86 -3.40 10.21 -41.86
N ILE A 87 -4.03 9.22 -42.51
CA ILE A 87 -5.46 9.00 -42.80
C ILE A 87 -5.67 7.43 -42.89
N GLU A 88 -6.69 6.74 -43.43
CA GLU A 88 -7.77 7.01 -44.38
C GLU A 88 -9.13 6.39 -43.91
N GLU A 89 -9.85 5.63 -44.74
CA GLU A 89 -11.24 5.20 -44.55
C GLU A 89 -11.46 3.69 -44.82
N ASP A 90 -12.46 3.07 -44.17
CA ASP A 90 -13.43 2.18 -44.83
C ASP A 90 -14.68 1.98 -43.92
N ALA A 91 -15.88 1.82 -44.49
CA ALA A 91 -17.13 2.10 -43.75
C ALA A 91 -18.15 0.93 -43.68
N TYR A 92 -18.71 0.71 -42.49
CA TYR A 92 -19.99 0.00 -42.32
C TYR A 92 -20.80 0.58 -41.15
N ILE A 93 -22.07 0.92 -41.40
CA ILE A 93 -22.98 1.53 -40.43
C ILE A 93 -24.17 0.59 -40.19
N PRO A 94 -24.27 -0.09 -39.03
CA PRO A 94 -25.50 -0.74 -38.59
C PRO A 94 -26.49 0.29 -38.04
N GLU A 95 -27.78 0.11 -38.32
CA GLU A 95 -28.83 1.08 -37.97
C GLU A 95 -29.01 1.28 -36.46
N VAL A 96 -29.29 2.54 -36.08
CA VAL A 96 -29.46 2.93 -34.67
C VAL A 96 -30.82 2.47 -34.15
N ARG A 97 -30.82 1.42 -33.31
CA ARG A 97 -31.91 1.20 -32.35
C ARG A 97 -31.54 1.90 -31.05
N GLU A 98 -32.33 2.89 -30.64
CA GLU A 98 -32.05 3.72 -29.47
C GLU A 98 -31.89 2.87 -28.19
N VAL A 99 -30.65 2.71 -27.72
CA VAL A 99 -30.37 2.18 -26.38
C VAL A 99 -30.70 3.28 -25.38
N ARG A 100 -31.98 3.32 -24.99
CA ARG A 100 -32.55 4.17 -23.94
C ARG A 100 -31.55 4.33 -22.79
N VAL A 101 -31.12 5.56 -22.51
CA VAL A 101 -30.07 5.86 -21.52
C VAL A 101 -30.50 5.38 -20.13
N GLN A 102 -30.14 4.15 -19.80
CA GLN A 102 -29.99 3.76 -18.41
C GLN A 102 -28.78 4.54 -17.89
N LYS A 103 -29.06 5.58 -17.10
CA LYS A 103 -28.08 6.10 -16.15
C LYS A 103 -27.46 4.87 -15.48
N TYR A 104 -26.15 4.71 -15.63
CA TYR A 104 -25.40 3.81 -14.75
C TYR A 104 -25.57 4.37 -13.32
N LYS A 105 -26.59 3.88 -12.62
CA LYS A 105 -26.57 3.89 -11.16
C LYS A 105 -25.24 3.26 -10.80
N LYS A 106 -24.42 3.97 -10.03
CA LYS A 106 -23.32 3.32 -9.30
C LYS A 106 -23.97 2.23 -8.46
N GLN A 107 -23.92 0.99 -8.94
CA GLN A 107 -24.24 -0.16 -8.12
C GLN A 107 -23.13 -0.22 -7.06
N PRO A 108 -23.44 -0.10 -5.76
CA PRO A 108 -22.45 -0.39 -4.75
C PRO A 108 -22.19 -1.90 -4.85
N VAL A 109 -21.05 -2.28 -5.43
CA VAL A 109 -20.61 -3.69 -5.48
C VAL A 109 -20.05 -4.06 -4.10
N GLN A 110 -20.93 -4.04 -3.10
CA GLN A 110 -20.66 -4.55 -1.76
C GLN A 110 -20.87 -6.05 -1.76
N GLN A 111 -19.79 -6.81 -1.91
CA GLN A 111 -19.52 -8.12 -1.27
C GLN A 111 -18.36 -8.86 -1.96
N PRO A 112 -17.51 -9.57 -1.21
CA PRO A 112 -16.94 -9.18 0.07
C PRO A 112 -15.40 -9.27 0.05
N ILE A 113 -14.71 -8.58 0.97
CA ILE A 113 -13.24 -8.66 1.10
C ILE A 113 -12.81 -9.97 1.81
N SER A 114 -13.69 -10.98 1.84
CA SER A 114 -13.54 -12.28 2.54
C SER A 114 -12.40 -13.16 2.02
N GLN A 115 -11.73 -12.74 0.94
CA GLN A 115 -10.56 -13.40 0.38
C GLN A 115 -9.24 -13.02 1.07
N LEU A 116 -9.23 -11.98 1.92
CA LEU A 116 -8.11 -11.75 2.84
C LEU A 116 -8.26 -12.65 4.08
N LYS A 117 -7.16 -13.27 4.51
CA LYS A 117 -7.12 -14.11 5.72
C LYS A 117 -5.92 -13.86 6.61
N LEU A 118 -6.20 -13.75 7.91
CA LEU A 118 -5.21 -13.69 8.97
C LEU A 118 -4.63 -15.07 9.24
N ARG A 119 -3.31 -15.19 9.16
CA ARG A 119 -2.57 -16.43 9.44
C ARG A 119 -1.41 -16.17 10.40
N LYS A 120 -0.96 -17.24 11.07
CA LYS A 120 0.23 -17.26 11.95
C LYS A 120 0.31 -16.09 12.96
N ILE A 121 -0.80 -15.72 13.59
CA ILE A 121 -0.83 -14.69 14.65
C ILE A 121 0.04 -15.16 15.83
N ARG A 122 0.93 -14.30 16.29
CA ARG A 122 1.89 -14.56 17.37
C ARG A 122 2.14 -13.31 18.21
N PHE A 123 2.13 -13.47 19.52
CA PHE A 123 2.74 -12.52 20.45
C PHE A 123 4.23 -12.86 20.65
N ILE A 124 5.08 -11.84 20.78
CA ILE A 124 6.50 -11.96 21.14
C ILE A 124 6.86 -10.80 22.08
N ASP A 125 7.17 -11.17 23.30
CA ASP A 125 7.70 -10.39 24.40
C ASP A 125 9.23 -10.52 24.54
N ASP A 126 9.85 -9.56 25.22
CA ASP A 126 11.31 -9.53 25.41
C ASP A 126 11.79 -10.69 26.32
N ASN A 127 10.99 -11.09 27.31
CA ASN A 127 11.34 -12.14 28.29
C ASN A 127 10.78 -13.55 27.99
N ARG A 128 9.84 -13.68 27.04
CA ARG A 128 9.12 -14.93 26.67
C ARG A 128 8.33 -15.57 27.81
N SER A 129 7.79 -14.76 28.71
CA SER A 129 6.81 -15.14 29.73
C SER A 129 5.40 -15.36 29.17
N HIS A 130 5.08 -14.76 28.02
CA HIS A 130 3.72 -14.59 27.49
C HIS A 130 2.80 -13.71 28.37
N VAL A 131 3.41 -12.88 29.23
CA VAL A 131 2.76 -11.82 30.01
C VAL A 131 3.16 -10.47 29.41
N ILE A 132 2.37 -9.42 29.67
CA ILE A 132 2.76 -8.03 29.38
C ILE A 132 3.17 -7.36 30.70
N ASP A 133 4.48 -7.23 30.94
CA ASP A 133 5.05 -6.54 32.10
C ASP A 133 5.04 -5.01 31.89
N ALA A 134 4.79 -4.23 32.95
CA ALA A 134 4.89 -2.76 32.88
C ALA A 134 6.32 -2.30 32.55
N GLY A 135 6.46 -1.38 31.59
CA GLY A 135 7.75 -0.89 31.09
C GLY A 135 8.27 -1.61 29.84
N GLU A 136 7.69 -2.76 29.46
CA GLU A 136 8.19 -3.57 28.35
C GLU A 136 7.91 -3.00 26.95
N ASN A 137 8.56 -3.62 25.95
CA ASN A 137 8.19 -3.47 24.54
C ASN A 137 7.98 -4.85 23.89
N SER A 138 6.74 -5.15 23.54
CA SER A 138 6.33 -6.42 22.94
C SER A 138 5.80 -6.26 21.53
N LYS A 139 5.55 -7.36 20.83
CA LYS A 139 5.21 -7.37 19.40
C LYS A 139 4.09 -8.35 19.10
N ILE A 140 3.13 -7.94 18.28
CA ILE A 140 2.13 -8.81 17.68
C ILE A 140 2.46 -8.94 16.19
N ILE A 141 2.78 -10.16 15.76
CA ILE A 141 3.21 -10.50 14.39
C ILE A 141 2.14 -11.41 13.78
N PHE A 142 1.74 -11.14 12.55
CA PHE A 142 0.81 -11.98 11.81
C PHE A 142 1.02 -11.84 10.31
N GLU A 143 0.43 -12.76 9.55
CA GLU A 143 0.38 -12.72 8.10
C GLU A 143 -1.03 -12.35 7.62
N ILE A 144 -1.12 -11.53 6.57
CA ILE A 144 -2.35 -11.35 5.79
C ILE A 144 -2.09 -11.99 4.43
N MET A 145 -2.81 -13.07 4.13
CA MET A 145 -2.80 -13.72 2.81
C MET A 145 -3.97 -13.23 1.96
N ASN A 146 -3.75 -13.02 0.67
CA ASN A 146 -4.82 -12.94 -0.32
C ASN A 146 -5.09 -14.34 -0.89
N GLU A 147 -6.10 -15.03 -0.36
CA GLU A 147 -6.55 -16.35 -0.82
C GLU A 147 -7.48 -16.26 -2.06
N GLY A 148 -7.62 -15.05 -2.61
CA GLY A 148 -8.45 -14.73 -3.76
C GLY A 148 -7.84 -15.02 -5.12
N ARG A 149 -8.53 -14.56 -6.17
CA ARG A 149 -8.09 -14.65 -7.57
C ARG A 149 -7.75 -13.29 -8.20
N ASN A 150 -8.07 -12.20 -7.51
CA ASN A 150 -7.81 -10.82 -7.91
C ASN A 150 -6.92 -10.14 -6.86
N PRO A 151 -6.05 -9.19 -7.22
CA PRO A 151 -5.36 -8.35 -6.24
C PRO A 151 -6.33 -7.65 -5.29
N VAL A 152 -5.89 -7.38 -4.06
CA VAL A 152 -6.63 -6.51 -3.12
C VAL A 152 -5.82 -5.25 -2.86
N TYR A 153 -6.47 -4.10 -2.97
CA TYR A 153 -5.85 -2.79 -2.80
C TYR A 153 -6.19 -2.17 -1.44
N ASN A 154 -5.34 -1.23 -1.00
CA ASN A 154 -5.55 -0.36 0.17
C ASN A 154 -5.90 -1.13 1.46
N VAL A 155 -5.16 -2.22 1.69
CA VAL A 155 -5.35 -3.15 2.80
C VAL A 155 -4.79 -2.56 4.09
N VAL A 156 -5.61 -2.44 5.12
CA VAL A 156 -5.23 -1.88 6.42
C VAL A 156 -5.09 -3.01 7.47
N PRO A 157 -3.88 -3.36 7.92
CA PRO A 157 -3.70 -4.20 9.11
C PRO A 157 -4.12 -3.41 10.36
N VAL A 158 -4.95 -3.99 11.21
CA VAL A 158 -5.48 -3.37 12.43
C VAL A 158 -5.10 -4.21 13.64
N VAL A 159 -4.59 -3.53 14.68
CA VAL A 159 -4.38 -4.11 16.01
C VAL A 159 -4.91 -3.12 17.04
N GLU A 160 -5.90 -3.55 17.82
CA GLU A 160 -6.56 -2.72 18.83
C GLU A 160 -6.82 -3.51 20.12
N THR A 161 -7.06 -2.81 21.24
CA THR A 161 -7.57 -3.45 22.46
C THR A 161 -9.08 -3.50 22.44
N VAL A 162 -9.68 -4.61 22.85
CA VAL A 162 -11.12 -4.72 23.06
C VAL A 162 -11.48 -3.94 24.34
N GLY A 163 -11.97 -2.71 24.16
CA GLY A 163 -12.18 -1.77 25.27
C GLY A 163 -10.94 -0.90 25.56
N LYS A 164 -10.99 -0.14 26.65
CA LYS A 164 -10.02 0.94 26.94
C LYS A 164 -9.03 0.57 28.05
N VAL A 165 -7.91 -0.06 27.66
CA VAL A 165 -6.75 -0.24 28.55
C VAL A 165 -6.03 1.11 28.75
N LYS A 166 -5.49 1.34 29.95
CA LYS A 166 -4.65 2.51 30.25
C LYS A 166 -3.19 2.09 30.31
N HIS A 167 -2.29 3.01 29.94
CA HIS A 167 -0.84 2.78 29.95
C HIS A 167 -0.37 1.62 29.06
N LEU A 168 -1.12 1.36 27.98
CA LEU A 168 -0.74 0.45 26.90
C LEU A 168 -0.86 1.20 25.58
N GLY A 169 0.22 1.22 24.79
CA GLY A 169 0.29 1.83 23.47
C GLY A 169 0.45 0.77 22.39
N ILE A 170 -0.13 1.03 21.21
CA ILE A 170 0.01 0.19 20.02
C ILE A 170 0.53 1.07 18.88
N SER A 171 1.49 0.57 18.10
CA SER A 171 2.02 1.28 16.93
C SER A 171 0.93 1.51 15.87
N PRO A 172 0.88 2.70 15.23
CA PRO A 172 -0.13 3.00 14.22
C PRO A 172 -0.02 2.08 12.99
N SER A 173 -1.17 1.74 12.42
CA SER A 173 -1.28 0.98 11.17
C SER A 173 -0.59 1.67 9.99
N VAL A 174 0.06 0.87 9.14
CA VAL A 174 0.55 1.29 7.83
C VAL A 174 -0.29 0.56 6.79
N MET A 175 -0.96 1.31 5.91
CA MET A 175 -1.73 0.75 4.80
C MET A 175 -0.80 0.08 3.78
N VAL A 176 -1.25 -1.02 3.21
CA VAL A 176 -0.57 -1.75 2.14
C VAL A 176 -1.32 -1.53 0.85
N GLU A 177 -0.61 -1.02 -0.17
CA GLU A 177 -1.21 -0.56 -1.42
C GLU A 177 -1.81 -1.71 -2.24
N GLU A 178 -1.15 -2.87 -2.31
CA GLU A 178 -1.60 -4.07 -3.03
C GLU A 178 -1.16 -5.37 -2.34
N ILE A 179 -1.97 -6.43 -2.43
CA ILE A 179 -1.58 -7.82 -2.18
C ILE A 179 -2.07 -8.69 -3.35
N LEU A 180 -1.15 -9.33 -4.08
CA LEU A 180 -1.48 -10.14 -5.26
C LEU A 180 -2.11 -11.50 -4.91
N PRO A 181 -2.83 -12.16 -5.84
CA PRO A 181 -3.43 -13.48 -5.60
C PRO A 181 -2.42 -14.54 -5.16
N GLY A 182 -2.70 -15.21 -4.04
CA GLY A 182 -1.82 -16.23 -3.46
C GLY A 182 -0.62 -15.68 -2.66
N GLU A 183 -0.33 -14.38 -2.76
CA GLU A 183 0.68 -13.73 -1.94
C GLU A 183 0.16 -13.35 -0.55
N GLY A 184 1.09 -12.97 0.34
CA GLY A 184 0.75 -12.42 1.62
C GLY A 184 1.89 -11.68 2.27
N ILE A 185 1.53 -10.71 3.10
CA ILE A 185 2.45 -9.84 3.84
C ILE A 185 2.59 -10.33 5.28
N ARG A 186 3.75 -10.13 5.91
CA ARG A 186 3.92 -10.30 7.35
C ARG A 186 3.96 -8.93 8.04
N TYR A 187 2.89 -8.61 8.75
CA TYR A 187 2.78 -7.39 9.54
C TYR A 187 3.39 -7.56 10.94
N THR A 188 3.71 -6.45 11.60
CA THR A 188 4.20 -6.42 12.98
C THR A 188 3.74 -5.12 13.64
N ALA A 189 2.87 -5.23 14.64
CA ALA A 189 2.57 -4.14 15.56
C ALA A 189 3.55 -4.20 16.75
N SER A 190 4.10 -3.05 17.12
CA SER A 190 4.79 -2.88 18.41
C SER A 190 3.78 -2.48 19.48
N ILE A 191 3.86 -3.13 20.63
CA ILE A 191 3.08 -2.89 21.84
C ILE A 191 4.02 -2.31 22.88
N HIS A 192 3.66 -1.21 23.51
CA HIS A 192 4.45 -0.60 24.58
C HIS A 192 3.63 -0.53 25.87
N ALA A 193 4.12 -1.20 26.91
CA ALA A 193 3.55 -1.09 28.25
C ALA A 193 4.24 0.04 29.00
N GLY A 194 3.49 1.05 29.44
CA GLY A 194 4.03 2.09 30.31
C GLY A 194 4.15 1.60 31.76
N GLU A 195 5.08 2.19 32.51
CA GLU A 195 5.38 1.97 33.95
C GLU A 195 4.17 1.92 34.92
N LYS A 196 2.98 2.33 34.47
CA LYS A 196 1.74 2.42 35.25
C LYS A 196 0.64 1.49 34.73
N LEU A 197 1.00 0.49 33.91
CA LEU A 197 0.16 -0.66 33.63
C LEU A 197 -0.17 -1.40 34.93
N LYS A 198 -1.31 -2.08 34.98
CA LYS A 198 -1.81 -2.77 36.16
C LYS A 198 -1.87 -4.27 35.93
N ASP A 199 -1.86 -5.00 37.04
CA ASP A 199 -2.25 -6.41 37.08
C ASP A 199 -3.65 -6.61 36.49
N GLY A 200 -3.82 -7.61 35.63
CA GLY A 200 -5.09 -7.88 34.96
C GLY A 200 -4.92 -8.68 33.66
N GLU A 201 -5.79 -8.39 32.70
CA GLU A 201 -5.79 -9.00 31.36
C GLU A 201 -6.10 -7.94 30.29
N VAL A 202 -5.59 -8.15 29.08
CA VAL A 202 -5.94 -7.39 27.88
C VAL A 202 -6.31 -8.33 26.73
N THR A 203 -7.50 -8.14 26.17
CA THR A 203 -7.87 -8.76 24.90
C THR A 203 -7.46 -7.84 23.75
N PHE A 204 -6.64 -8.36 22.84
CA PHE A 204 -6.33 -7.73 21.56
C PHE A 204 -7.25 -8.27 20.49
N ARG A 205 -7.73 -7.38 19.61
CA ARG A 205 -8.26 -7.74 18.30
C ARG A 205 -7.17 -7.50 17.26
N VAL A 206 -6.82 -8.54 16.53
CA VAL A 206 -6.08 -8.46 15.27
C VAL A 206 -7.10 -8.56 14.15
N ALA A 207 -7.08 -7.61 13.23
CA ALA A 207 -8.00 -7.53 12.12
C ALA A 207 -7.30 -7.09 10.83
N VAL A 208 -7.95 -7.32 9.71
CA VAL A 208 -7.61 -6.68 8.44
C VAL A 208 -8.86 -5.99 7.89
N ALA A 209 -8.68 -4.78 7.35
CA ALA A 209 -9.74 -3.91 6.87
C ALA A 209 -9.40 -3.33 5.48
N ASP A 210 -10.36 -2.68 4.84
CA ASP A 210 -10.12 -1.80 3.69
C ASP A 210 -9.85 -0.34 4.11
N GLU A 211 -9.67 0.53 3.11
CA GLU A 211 -9.55 1.99 3.27
C GLU A 211 -10.73 2.66 4.01
N ASN A 212 -11.91 2.02 4.01
CA ASN A 212 -13.12 2.51 4.66
C ASN A 212 -13.26 2.01 6.11
N GLY A 213 -12.33 1.17 6.59
CA GLY A 213 -12.37 0.55 7.91
C GLY A 213 -13.31 -0.66 8.01
N VAL A 214 -13.77 -1.21 6.89
CA VAL A 214 -14.63 -2.40 6.86
C VAL A 214 -13.78 -3.63 7.13
N ILE A 215 -13.97 -4.24 8.31
CA ILE A 215 -13.25 -5.45 8.72
C ILE A 215 -13.59 -6.63 7.79
N CYS A 216 -12.56 -7.26 7.24
CA CYS A 216 -12.65 -8.37 6.28
C CYS A 216 -12.51 -9.74 6.96
N ASP A 217 -11.60 -9.81 7.94
CA ASP A 217 -11.25 -10.98 8.75
C ASP A 217 -10.67 -10.48 10.08
N SER A 218 -11.02 -11.12 11.20
CA SER A 218 -10.53 -10.73 12.52
C SER A 218 -10.45 -11.93 13.48
N GLN A 219 -9.52 -11.83 14.43
CA GLN A 219 -9.31 -12.79 15.51
C GLN A 219 -8.99 -12.04 16.80
N GLU A 220 -9.47 -12.54 17.93
CA GLU A 220 -9.26 -11.96 19.25
C GLU A 220 -8.51 -12.95 20.15
N PHE A 221 -7.59 -12.44 20.98
CA PHE A 221 -6.89 -13.23 21.98
C PHE A 221 -6.57 -12.38 23.22
N THR A 222 -6.54 -13.02 24.39
CA THR A 222 -6.25 -12.36 25.67
C THR A 222 -4.83 -12.70 26.13
N LEU A 223 -4.14 -11.70 26.69
CA LEU A 223 -2.88 -11.85 27.41
C LEU A 223 -3.01 -11.27 28.83
N PRO A 224 -2.37 -11.88 29.84
CA PRO A 224 -2.28 -11.29 31.17
C PRO A 224 -1.37 -10.05 31.16
N THR A 225 -1.69 -9.09 32.02
CA THR A 225 -0.85 -7.91 32.28
C THR A 225 -0.34 -7.94 33.72
N GLN A 226 0.90 -7.50 33.93
CA GLN A 226 1.55 -7.49 35.24
C GLN A 226 2.18 -6.13 35.52
N ARG A 227 2.06 -5.64 36.76
CA ARG A 227 2.72 -4.39 37.18
C ARG A 227 4.22 -4.57 37.39
N GLY A 228 4.98 -3.49 37.26
CA GLY A 228 6.35 -3.43 37.78
C GLY A 228 6.36 -3.49 39.32
N ASN A 229 7.41 -4.09 39.89
CA ASN A 229 7.68 -4.13 41.33
C ASN A 229 8.41 -2.88 41.83
#